data_AF-A0A0E2Q3W2-F1
#
_entry.id   AF-A0A0E2Q3W2-F1
#
_cell.length_a   1.000
_cell.length_b   1.000
_cell.length_c   1.000
_cell.angle_alpha   90.00
_cell.angle_beta   90.00
_cell.angle_gamma   90.00
#
_symmetry.space_group_name_H-M   'P 1'
#
loop_
_entity.id
_entity.type
_entity.pdbx_description
1 polymer ?
#
loop_
_entity_poly.entity_id
_entity_poly.type
_entity_poly.pdbx_seq_one_letter_code
_entity_poly.pdbx_strand_id
1 'polypeptide(L)' 'MMERIAIISKIRLIISDIDGTILTSNHQVDDQLIEVTPELEKAKIPFVLASAHSPLGMQPIAHKLGLHDNPITCYNGA' A
#
# COMPACT_ATOMS: atom_id res chain seq x y z
N MET A 1 -13.01 19.04 12.03
CA MET A 1 -13.21 17.59 12.25
C MET A 1 -14.12 16.97 11.19
N MET A 2 -15.31 17.53 10.94
CA MET A 2 -16.26 17.07 9.90
C MET A 2 -15.67 17.03 8.47
N GLU A 3 -14.88 18.03 8.08
CA GLU A 3 -14.25 18.08 6.75
C GLU A 3 -13.23 16.97 6.49
N ARG A 4 -12.45 16.56 7.52
CA ARG A 4 -11.49 15.44 7.40
C ARG A 4 -12.21 14.11 7.15
N ILE A 5 -13.37 13.90 7.80
CA ILE A 5 -14.21 12.71 7.58
C ILE A 5 -14.79 12.72 6.15
N ALA A 6 -15.20 13.89 5.65
CA ALA A 6 -15.70 14.05 4.29
C ALA A 6 -14.61 13.88 3.19
N ILE A 7 -13.34 14.12 3.51
CA ILE A 7 -12.21 13.80 2.62
C ILE A 7 -11.99 12.29 2.54
N ILE A 8 -11.97 11.61 3.70
CA ILE A 8 -11.82 10.14 3.76
C ILE A 8 -12.94 9.44 2.99
N SER A 9 -14.18 9.96 3.02
CA SER A 9 -15.30 9.39 2.27
C SER A 9 -15.22 9.54 0.74
N LYS A 10 -14.24 10.29 0.22
CA LYS A 10 -13.99 10.44 -1.23
C LYS A 10 -12.75 9.73 -1.75
N ILE A 11 -11.92 9.15 -0.88
CA ILE A 11 -10.72 8.44 -1.33
C ILE A 11 -11.16 7.16 -2.03
N ARG A 12 -10.73 7.00 -3.29
CA ARG A 12 -11.09 5.84 -4.13
C ARG A 12 -9.92 4.95 -4.48
N LEU A 13 -8.69 5.37 -4.15
CA LEU A 13 -7.44 4.67 -4.42
C LEU A 13 -6.34 5.29 -3.57
N ILE A 14 -5.47 4.44 -3.02
CA ILE A 14 -4.21 4.84 -2.39
C ILE A 14 -3.08 4.20 -3.19
N ILE A 15 -2.09 5.00 -3.58
CA ILE A 15 -0.86 4.53 -4.20
C ILE A 15 0.29 4.96 -3.27
N SER A 16 1.18 4.04 -2.93
CA SER A 16 2.34 4.35 -2.10
C SER A 16 3.62 3.84 -2.73
N ASP A 17 4.68 4.62 -2.53
CA ASP A 17 6.07 4.16 -2.68
C ASP A 17 6.39 3.08 -1.63
N ILE A 18 7.50 2.34 -1.79
CA ILE A 18 7.96 1.29 -0.88
C ILE A 18 9.10 1.78 0.01
N ASP A 19 10.25 2.11 -0.58
CA ASP A 19 11.49 2.35 0.17
C ASP A 19 11.47 3.72 0.85
N GLY A 20 11.71 3.74 2.17
CA GLY A 20 11.58 4.96 2.96
C GLY A 20 10.13 5.42 3.20
N THR A 21 9.14 4.63 2.77
CA THR A 21 7.71 4.91 3.01
C THR A 21 7.03 3.76 3.75
N ILE A 22 7.00 2.56 3.15
CA ILE A 22 6.32 1.36 3.66
C ILE A 22 7.28 0.48 4.45
N LEU A 23 8.54 0.45 4.02
CA LEU A 23 9.58 -0.28 4.71
C LEU A 23 10.22 0.59 5.79
N THR A 24 10.37 0.00 6.97
CA THR A 24 11.21 0.50 8.05
C THR A 24 12.68 0.54 7.63
N SER A 25 13.53 1.18 8.44
CA SER A 25 14.99 1.19 8.21
C SER A 25 15.63 -0.21 8.16
N ASN A 26 14.95 -1.22 8.71
CA ASN A 26 15.39 -2.61 8.69
C ASN A 26 14.87 -3.38 7.45
N HIS A 27 14.34 -2.67 6.45
CA HIS A 27 13.75 -3.24 5.23
C HIS A 27 12.63 -4.25 5.51
N GLN A 28 11.87 -4.01 6.59
CA GLN A 28 10.67 -4.76 6.94
C GLN A 28 9.44 -3.87 6.77
N VAL A 29 8.32 -4.47 6.39
CA VAL A 29 7.01 -3.81 6.38
C VAL A 29 6.68 -3.36 7.80
N ASP A 30 6.19 -2.13 7.94
CA ASP A 30 5.72 -1.61 9.23
C ASP A 30 4.53 -2.42 9.77
N ASP A 31 4.62 -2.86 11.03
CA ASP A 31 3.60 -3.73 11.63
C ASP A 31 2.23 -3.02 11.77
N GLN A 32 2.21 -1.71 12.04
CA GLN A 32 0.95 -0.97 12.11
C GLN A 32 0.27 -0.91 10.75
N LEU A 33 1.06 -0.83 9.67
CA LEU A 33 0.51 -0.86 8.32
C LEU A 33 -0.14 -2.21 8.01
N ILE A 34 0.47 -3.32 8.44
CA ILE A 34 -0.12 -4.66 8.29
C ILE A 34 -1.48 -4.73 9.00
N GLU A 35 -1.59 -4.15 10.20
CA GLU A 35 -2.83 -4.15 10.98
C GLU A 35 -3.95 -3.32 10.35
N VAL A 36 -3.64 -2.19 9.70
CA VAL A 36 -4.67 -1.29 9.13
C VAL A 36 -5.04 -1.60 7.68
N THR A 37 -4.20 -2.32 6.93
CA THR A 37 -4.46 -2.63 5.51
C THR A 37 -5.80 -3.36 5.30
N PRO A 38 -6.22 -4.33 6.16
CA PRO A 38 -7.55 -4.94 6.05
C PRO A 38 -8.73 -3.97 6.18
N GLU A 39 -8.56 -2.84 6.87
CA GLU A 39 -9.62 -1.82 6.97
C GLU A 39 -9.84 -1.09 5.64
N LEU A 40 -8.78 -0.94 4.82
CA LEU A 40 -8.88 -0.37 3.47
C LEU A 40 -9.68 -1.28 2.54
N GLU A 41 -9.48 -2.60 2.65
CA GLU A 41 -10.24 -3.60 1.91
C GLU A 41 -11.73 -3.55 2.28
N LYS A 42 -12.06 -3.52 3.58
CA LYS A 42 -13.45 -3.35 4.07
C LYS A 42 -14.09 -2.06 3.55
N ALA A 43 -13.31 -0.98 3.49
CA ALA A 43 -13.74 0.30 2.94
C ALA A 43 -13.84 0.33 1.41
N LYS A 44 -13.43 -0.74 0.72
CA LYS A 44 -13.34 -0.84 -0.75
C LYS A 44 -12.44 0.23 -1.36
N ILE A 45 -11.36 0.58 -0.65
CA ILE A 45 -10.32 1.49 -1.11
C ILE A 45 -9.13 0.64 -1.54
N PRO A 46 -8.85 0.49 -2.84
CA PRO A 46 -7.67 -0.25 -3.29
C PRO A 46 -6.40 0.42 -2.79
N PHE A 47 -5.45 -0.41 -2.36
CA PHE A 47 -4.12 0.02 -1.95
C PHE A 47 -3.08 -0.62 -2.88
N VAL A 48 -2.37 0.22 -3.62
CA VAL A 48 -1.46 -0.18 -4.70
C VAL A 48 -0.04 0.25 -4.35
N LEU A 49 0.91 -0.67 -4.49
CA LEU A 49 2.33 -0.37 -4.34
C LEU A 49 2.90 0.10 -5.68
N ALA A 50 3.72 1.14 -5.64
CA ALA A 50 4.52 1.62 -6.76
C ALA A 50 5.99 1.66 -6.34
N SER A 51 6.90 1.10 -7.14
CA SER A 51 8.32 1.05 -6.79
C SER A 51 9.22 0.86 -8.01
N ALA A 52 10.50 1.18 -7.86
CA ALA A 52 11.57 0.79 -8.76
C ALA A 52 11.80 -0.73 -8.78
N HIS A 53 11.36 -1.44 -7.73
CA HIS A 53 11.53 -2.87 -7.61
C HIS A 53 10.85 -3.64 -8.76
N SER A 54 11.42 -4.80 -9.08
CA SER A 54 10.81 -5.75 -10.00
C SER A 54 9.56 -6.39 -9.38
N PRO A 55 8.67 -7.01 -10.18
CA PRO A 55 7.52 -7.73 -9.66
C PRO A 55 7.91 -8.78 -8.60
N LEU A 56 9.01 -9.50 -8.83
CA LEU A 56 9.54 -10.49 -7.87
C LEU A 56 10.03 -9.85 -6.57
N GLY A 57 10.65 -8.67 -6.65
CA GLY A 57 11.08 -7.92 -5.46
C GLY A 57 9.91 -7.36 -4.64
N MET A 58 8.79 -7.05 -5.30
CA MET A 58 7.58 -6.55 -4.64
C MET A 58 6.69 -7.65 -4.06
N GLN A 59 6.75 -8.87 -4.60
CA GLN A 59 5.85 -9.96 -4.19
C GLN A 59 5.84 -10.24 -2.67
N PRO A 60 6.99 -10.33 -1.96
CA PRO A 60 6.97 -10.60 -0.52
C PRO A 60 6.32 -9.47 0.30
N ILE A 61 6.45 -8.23 -0.17
CA ILE A 61 5.91 -7.03 0.48
C ILE A 61 4.39 -6.99 0.27
N ALA A 62 3.93 -7.16 -0.98
CA ALA A 62 2.52 -7.23 -1.31
C ALA A 62 1.83 -8.38 -0.55
N HIS A 63 2.48 -9.54 -0.43
CA HIS A 63 1.95 -10.67 0.33
C HIS A 63 1.80 -10.36 1.82
N LYS A 64 2.82 -9.74 2.45
CA LYS A 64 2.74 -9.33 3.87
C LYS A 64 1.60 -8.35 4.15
N LEU A 65 1.28 -7.48 3.19
CA LEU A 65 0.18 -6.52 3.27
C LEU A 65 -1.17 -7.09 2.83
N GLY A 66 -1.24 -8.36 2.38
CA GLY A 66 -2.48 -8.96 1.87
C GLY A 66 -2.94 -8.40 0.53
N LEU A 67 -2.06 -7.75 -0.25
CA LEU A 67 -2.39 -7.06 -1.51
C LEU A 67 -2.23 -7.94 -2.76
N HIS A 68 -2.32 -9.26 -2.61
CA HIS A 68 -1.98 -10.22 -3.67
C HIS A 68 -2.88 -10.12 -4.92
N ASP A 69 -4.11 -9.63 -4.76
CA ASP A 69 -5.06 -9.42 -5.86
C ASP A 69 -5.00 -8.01 -6.47
N ASN A 70 -4.22 -7.10 -5.88
CA ASN A 70 -4.11 -5.73 -6.37
C ASN A 70 -3.01 -5.61 -7.44
N PRO A 71 -3.20 -4.75 -8.46
CA PRO A 71 -2.12 -4.41 -9.38
C PRO A 71 -0.97 -3.75 -8.60
N ILE A 72 0.25 -3.95 -9.09
CA ILE A 72 1.46 -3.28 -8.60
C ILE A 72 2.12 -2.54 -9.75
N THR A 73 2.77 -1.42 -9.44
CA THR A 73 3.55 -0.66 -10.43
C THR A 73 5.04 -0.90 -10.16
N CYS A 74 5.70 -1.58 -11.09
CA CYS A 74 7.12 -1.95 -10.99
C CYS A 74 7.99 -1.03 -11.87
N TYR A 75 9.31 -1.10 -11.69
CA TYR A 75 10.29 -0.39 -12.52
C TYR A 75 10.00 1.11 -12.69
N ASN A 76 9.49 1.77 -11.63
CA ASN A 76 9.08 3.18 -11.65
C ASN A 76 7.98 3.51 -12.69
N GLY A 77 7.18 2.52 -13.09
CA GLY A 77 6.06 2.69 -14.03
C GLY A 77 6.44 2.62 -15.51
N ALA A 78 7.60 2.05 -15.83
CA ALA A 78 8.05 1.79 -17.20
C ALA A 78 7.25 0.68 -17.91
#